data_AF-A0A522FQL0-F1
#
_entry.id   AF-A0A522FQL0-F1
#
_cell.length_a   1.000
_cell.length_b   1.000
_cell.length_c   1.000
_cell.angle_alpha   90.00
_cell.angle_beta   90.00
_cell.angle_gamma   90.00
#
_symmetry.space_group_name_H-M   'P 1'
#
loop_
_entity.id
_entity.type
_entity.pdbx_description
1 polymer ?
#
loop_
_entity_poly.entity_id
_entity_poly.type
_entity_poly.pdbx_seq_one_letter_code
_entity_poly.pdbx_strand_id
1 'polypeptide(L)' 'MIAIKGIYDGKAIKPLDNIPIKKPTKVIITFIDEIIQSEDEMIRDFTSHTNAFKFWEDEKEDIYQDYLTKKAPK' A
#
# COMPACT_ATOMS: atom_id res chain seq x y z
N MET A 1 28.00 -6.25 -12.83
CA MET A 1 26.79 -5.53 -13.28
C MET A 1 26.62 -4.30 -12.40
N ILE A 2 26.39 -3.12 -12.97
CA ILE A 2 26.10 -1.90 -12.21
C ILE A 2 24.60 -1.66 -12.31
N ALA A 3 23.92 -1.57 -11.17
CA ALA A 3 22.51 -1.20 -11.12
C ALA A 3 22.40 0.29 -10.85
N ILE A 4 21.60 0.99 -11.64
CA ILE A 4 21.38 2.44 -11.52
C ILE A 4 19.90 2.63 -11.23
N LYS A 5 19.60 3.28 -10.12
CA LYS A 5 18.22 3.61 -9.76
C LYS A 5 17.77 4.82 -10.58
N GLY A 6 16.51 4.81 -10.98
CA GLY A 6 15.91 5.90 -11.73
C GLY A 6 14.40 5.86 -11.61
N ILE A 7 13.79 7.00 -11.93
CA ILE A 7 12.34 7.15 -11.97
C ILE A 7 11.90 7.08 -13.42
N TYR A 8 10.89 6.26 -13.70
CA TYR A 8 10.25 6.20 -15.01
C TYR A 8 9.03 7.12 -15.01
N ASP A 9 9.01 8.11 -15.90
CA ASP A 9 7.92 9.09 -16.01
C ASP A 9 6.86 8.71 -17.07
N GLY A 10 6.85 7.45 -17.51
CA GLY A 10 5.98 6.95 -18.58
C GLY A 10 6.53 7.15 -19.99
N LYS A 11 7.61 7.94 -20.16
CA LYS A 11 8.27 8.15 -21.46
C LYS A 11 9.77 7.94 -21.42
N ALA A 12 10.41 8.36 -20.34
CA ALA A 12 11.86 8.32 -20.15
C ALA A 12 12.22 7.84 -18.74
N ILE A 13 13.39 7.21 -18.62
CA ILE A 13 13.99 6.85 -17.33
C ILE A 13 14.98 7.95 -16.96
N LYS A 14 14.73 8.61 -15.84
CA LYS A 14 15.63 9.63 -15.28
C LYS A 14 16.48 8.97 -14.19
N PRO A 15 17.81 8.85 -14.38
CA PRO A 15 18.69 8.33 -13.35
C PRO A 15 18.66 9.25 -12.13
N LEU A 16 18.66 8.67 -10.93
CA LEU A 16 18.81 9.43 -9.69
C LEU A 16 20.28 9.78 -9.44
N ASP A 17 21.19 8.90 -9.88
CA ASP A 17 22.62 9.04 -9.72
C ASP A 17 23.33 9.22 -11.07
N ASN A 18 24.55 9.77 -11.01
CA ASN A 18 25.38 9.93 -12.20
C ASN A 18 25.80 8.57 -12.77
N ILE A 19 25.70 8.40 -14.08
CA ILE A 19 26.08 7.18 -14.78
C ILE A 19 27.59 7.22 -15.05
N PRO A 20 28.43 6.36 -14.42
CA PRO A 20 29.89 6.42 -14.60
C PRO A 20 30.36 5.90 -15.97
N ILE A 21 29.44 5.44 -16.82
CA ILE A 21 29.71 4.82 -18.11
C ILE A 21 29.52 5.83 -19.23
N LYS A 22 30.60 6.16 -19.93
CA LYS A 22 30.60 7.13 -21.05
C LYS A 22 30.58 6.49 -22.44
N LYS A 23 30.74 5.16 -22.54
CA LYS A 23 30.78 4.42 -23.81
C LYS A 23 29.40 3.82 -24.13
N PRO A 24 29.02 3.69 -25.42
CA PRO A 24 27.82 2.97 -25.81
C PRO A 24 27.83 1.55 -25.25
N THR A 25 26.81 1.20 -24.46
CA THR A 25 26.77 -0.06 -23.71
C THR A 25 25.36 -0.62 -23.76
N LYS A 26 25.24 -1.94 -23.96
CA LYS A 26 23.96 -2.63 -23.88
C LYS A 26 23.49 -2.68 -22.43
N VAL A 27 22.24 -2.31 -22.19
CA VAL A 27 21.64 -2.28 -20.84
C VAL A 27 20.40 -3.16 -20.78
N ILE A 28 20.10 -3.65 -19.58
CA ILE A 28 18.85 -4.33 -19.24
C ILE A 28 18.15 -3.42 -18.24
N ILE A 29 16.90 -3.06 -18.54
CA ILE A 29 16.07 -2.23 -17.69
C ILE A 29 15.12 -3.17 -16.94
N THR A 30 15.08 -3.03 -15.62
CA THR A 30 14.19 -3.80 -14.75
C THR A 30 13.38 -2.83 -13.93
N PHE A 31 12.05 -2.91 -14.03
CA PHE A 31 11.13 -2.16 -13.18
C PHE A 31 11.00 -2.90 -11.86
N ILE A 32 11.31 -2.21 -10.77
CA ILE A 32 11.41 -2.82 -9.44
C ILE A 32 10.08 -2.66 -8.69
N ASP A 33 9.43 -1.51 -8.85
CA ASP A 33 8.12 -1.20 -8.26
C ASP A 33 7.26 -0.47 -9.31
N GLU A 34 6.00 -0.90 -9.49
CA GLU A 34 4.98 0.02 -9.95
C GLU A 34 4.75 1.00 -8.80
N ILE A 35 4.71 2.31 -9.08
CA ILE A 35 4.23 3.29 -8.10
C ILE A 35 2.72 3.05 -8.01
N ILE A 36 2.35 1.95 -7.37
CA ILE A 36 1.03 1.74 -6.82
C ILE A 36 0.95 2.83 -5.77
N GLN A 37 -0.03 3.71 -5.96
CA GLN A 37 -0.47 4.73 -5.02
C GLN A 37 -0.11 4.32 -3.59
N SER A 38 0.66 5.20 -2.93
CA SER A 38 1.27 4.97 -1.62
C SER A 38 0.37 4.16 -0.67
N GLU A 39 0.94 3.33 0.21
CA GLU A 39 0.18 2.59 1.24
C GLU A 39 -0.87 3.48 1.94
N ASP A 40 -0.54 4.76 2.16
CA ASP A 40 -1.44 5.78 2.70
C ASP A 40 -2.67 6.08 1.82
N GLU A 41 -2.53 6.08 0.49
CA GLU A 41 -3.64 6.22 -0.45
C GLU A 41 -4.49 4.94 -0.50
N MET A 42 -3.90 3.76 -0.41
CA MET A 42 -4.66 2.50 -0.28
C MET A 42 -5.48 2.45 1.02
N ILE A 43 -4.89 2.85 2.15
CA ILE A 43 -5.61 2.92 3.44
C ILE A 43 -6.74 3.94 3.34
N ARG A 44 -6.47 5.12 2.78
CA ARG A 44 -7.48 6.17 2.61
C ARG A 44 -8.62 5.71 1.71
N ASP A 45 -8.32 5.08 0.59
CA ASP A 45 -9.33 4.52 -0.31
C ASP A 45 -10.12 3.41 0.39
N PHE A 46 -9.48 2.51 1.13
CA PHE A 46 -10.14 1.47 1.92
C PHE A 46 -11.10 2.07 2.97
N THR A 47 -10.71 3.13 3.69
CA THR A 47 -11.59 3.82 4.64
C THR A 47 -12.74 4.60 3.99
N SER A 48 -12.59 5.00 2.73
CA SER A 48 -13.63 5.72 1.98
C SER A 48 -14.73 4.81 1.44
N HIS A 49 -14.51 3.48 1.41
CA HIS A 49 -15.55 2.54 1.05
C HIS A 49 -16.59 2.51 2.17
N THR A 50 -17.84 2.83 1.84
CA THR A 50 -19.02 2.83 2.74
C THR A 50 -19.23 1.51 3.50
N ASN A 51 -18.58 0.44 3.07
CA ASN A 51 -18.65 -0.89 3.67
C ASN A 51 -17.66 -1.13 4.83
N ALA A 52 -16.65 -0.25 5.01
CA ALA A 52 -15.58 -0.44 5.99
C ALA A 52 -16.08 -0.41 7.46
N PHE A 53 -17.20 0.28 7.71
CA PHE A 53 -17.78 0.41 9.04
C PHE A 53 -18.89 -0.61 9.35
N LYS A 54 -19.26 -1.51 8.42
CA LYS A 54 -20.27 -2.55 8.70
C LYS A 54 -19.89 -3.48 9.85
N PHE A 55 -18.60 -3.60 10.13
CA PHE A 55 -18.09 -4.31 11.31
C PHE A 55 -18.72 -3.80 12.62
N TRP A 56 -18.97 -2.50 12.76
CA TRP A 56 -19.59 -1.92 13.95
C TRP A 56 -21.06 -2.27 14.12
N GLU A 57 -21.72 -2.71 13.04
CA GLU A 57 -23.13 -3.12 13.03
C GLU A 57 -23.30 -4.64 13.19
N ASP A 58 -22.20 -5.42 13.24
CA ASP A 58 -22.26 -6.87 13.42
C ASP A 58 -22.37 -7.23 14.91
N GLU A 59 -23.55 -7.73 15.32
CA GLU A 59 -23.80 -8.19 16.68
C GLU A 59 -22.86 -9.31 17.14
N LYS A 60 -22.24 -10.06 16.22
CA LYS A 60 -21.25 -11.10 16.56
C LYS A 60 -19.90 -10.53 16.99
N GLU A 61 -19.59 -9.32 16.57
CA GLU A 61 -18.35 -8.59 16.86
C GLU A 61 -18.54 -7.63 18.05
N ASP A 62 -19.76 -7.57 18.62
CA ASP A 62 -20.08 -6.75 19.78
C ASP A 62 -19.53 -7.35 21.07
N ILE A 63 -18.37 -6.84 21.49
CA ILE A 63 -17.66 -7.21 22.72
C ILE A 63 -18.45 -6.94 24.01
N TYR A 64 -19.55 -6.18 23.96
CA TYR A 64 -20.37 -5.86 25.12
C TYR A 64 -21.48 -6.88 25.38
N GLN A 65 -21.78 -7.78 24.43
CA GLN A 65 -22.80 -8.83 24.56
C GLN A 65 -22.52 -9.76 25.75
N ASP A 66 -21.24 -10.07 25.99
CA ASP A 66 -20.81 -10.93 27.11
C ASP A 66 -21.14 -10.34 28.49
N TYR A 67 -21.33 -9.02 28.57
CA TYR A 67 -21.62 -8.31 29.82
C TYR A 67 -23.12 -8.11 30.06
N LEU A 68 -23.95 -8.18 29.01
CA LEU A 68 -25.41 -8.03 29.11
C LEU A 68 -26.10 -9.25 29.75
N THR A 69 -25.48 -10.42 29.74
CA THR A 69 -26.06 -11.66 30.29
C THR A 69 -25.77 -11.87 31.78
N LYS A 70 -24.98 -11.01 32.43
CA LYS A 70 -24.65 -11.18 33.86
C LYS A 70 -25.48 -10.29 34.80
N LYS A 71 -26.45 -10.96 35.43
CA LYS A 71 -27.23 -10.69 36.67
C LYS A 71 -28.62 -10.06 36.49
N ALA A 72 -29.66 -10.53 37.19
CA ALA A 72 -29.63 -10.95 38.60
C ALA A 72 -30.23 -12.34 38.90
N PRO A 73 -29.55 -13.19 39.72
CA PRO A 73 -30.27 -14.21 40.46
C PRO A 73 -31.19 -13.52 41.48
N LYS A 74 -32.48 -13.84 41.41
CA LYS A 74 -33.47 -13.45 42.41
C LYS A 74 -33.69 -14.60 43.37
#